data_AF-A0A8J6QDN5-F1
#
_entry.id   AF-A0A8J6QDN5-F1
#
_cell.length_a   1.000
_cell.length_b   1.000
_cell.length_c   1.000
_cell.angle_alpha   90.00
_cell.angle_beta   90.00
_cell.angle_gamma   90.00
#
_symmetry.space_group_name_H-M   'P 1'
#
loop_
_entity.id
_entity.type
_entity.pdbx_description
1 polymer ?
#
loop_
_entity_poly.entity_id
_entity_poly.type
_entity_poly.pdbx_seq_one_letter_code
_entity_poly.pdbx_strand_id
1 'polypeptide(L)'
;MTGAVTRVRVQHYHVPAERRYRLIDGCCEPHAQLDGEYQSIDDAIAEAIDWLLASTGGDATSSIGVEVCTGNGDWRTCRLPMPLLCSLSGGAESP
;
A
#
# COMPACT_ATOMS: atom_id res chain seq x y z
N MET A 1 -23.59 -11.80 -52.32
CA MET A 1 -22.92 -10.68 -51.63
C MET A 1 -23.35 -10.77 -50.16
N THR A 2 -22.62 -11.53 -49.34
CA THR A 2 -23.08 -11.84 -47.97
C THR A 2 -22.16 -11.11 -46.99
N GLY A 3 -22.67 -10.01 -46.43
CA GLY A 3 -21.93 -9.17 -45.50
C GLY A 3 -21.69 -9.89 -44.18
N ALA A 4 -20.42 -10.09 -43.84
CA ALA A 4 -20.01 -10.51 -42.51
C ALA A 4 -20.24 -9.34 -41.55
N VAL A 5 -21.24 -9.48 -40.69
CA VAL A 5 -21.42 -8.58 -39.54
C VAL A 5 -20.35 -8.91 -38.51
N THR A 6 -19.25 -8.17 -38.56
CA THR A 6 -18.22 -8.17 -37.52
C THR A 6 -18.86 -7.65 -36.23
N ARG A 7 -19.21 -8.57 -35.33
CA ARG A 7 -19.64 -8.26 -33.98
C ARG A 7 -18.46 -7.59 -33.29
N VAL A 8 -18.50 -6.26 -33.18
CA VAL A 8 -17.55 -5.49 -32.38
C VAL A 8 -17.63 -6.05 -30.96
N ARG A 9 -16.62 -6.81 -30.55
CA ARG A 9 -16.41 -7.13 -29.14
C ARG A 9 -16.15 -5.80 -28.47
N VAL A 10 -17.18 -5.23 -27.86
CA VAL A 10 -17.02 -4.25 -26.81
C VAL A 10 -16.25 -5.00 -25.75
N GLN A 11 -14.92 -4.82 -25.73
CA GLN A 11 -14.15 -5.08 -24.54
C GLN A 11 -14.79 -4.14 -23.53
N HIS A 12 -15.67 -4.69 -22.68
CA HIS A 12 -15.88 -4.10 -21.37
C HIS A 12 -14.46 -4.00 -20.83
N TYR A 13 -13.86 -2.82 -20.93
CA TYR A 13 -12.83 -2.39 -20.02
C TYR A 13 -13.52 -2.59 -18.68
N HIS A 14 -13.29 -3.75 -18.07
CA HIS A 14 -13.63 -3.95 -16.68
C HIS A 14 -12.75 -2.92 -16.01
N VAL A 15 -13.31 -1.72 -15.81
CA VAL A 15 -12.65 -0.66 -15.06
C VAL A 15 -12.32 -1.37 -13.76
N PRO A 16 -11.04 -1.71 -13.51
CA PRO A 16 -10.72 -2.44 -12.31
C PRO A 16 -11.22 -1.53 -11.20
N ALA A 17 -12.17 -2.00 -10.39
CA ALA A 17 -12.67 -1.25 -9.25
C ALA A 17 -11.44 -0.64 -8.57
N GLU A 18 -11.41 0.69 -8.48
CA GLU A 18 -10.20 1.42 -8.11
C GLU A 18 -9.63 0.79 -6.84
N ARG A 19 -8.42 0.23 -6.96
CA ARG A 19 -7.78 -0.48 -5.86
C ARG A 19 -7.42 0.57 -4.84
N ARG A 20 -8.13 0.57 -3.72
CA ARG A 20 -7.83 1.43 -2.57
C ARG A 20 -6.86 0.70 -1.66
N TYR A 21 -5.88 1.39 -1.14
CA TYR A 21 -4.89 0.86 -0.22
C TYR A 21 -5.01 1.58 1.11
N ARG A 22 -4.65 0.93 2.21
CA ARG A 22 -4.57 1.57 3.52
C ARG A 22 -3.34 1.09 4.26
N LEU A 23 -2.88 1.88 5.21
CA LEU A 23 -1.77 1.52 6.06
C LEU A 23 -2.28 0.78 7.31
N ILE A 24 -1.52 -0.22 7.72
CA ILE A 24 -1.76 -0.98 8.95
C ILE A 24 -0.54 -0.91 9.86
N ASP A 25 -0.76 -0.98 11.16
CA ASP A 25 0.30 -1.04 12.17
C ASP A 25 0.80 -2.48 12.42
N GLY A 26 1.71 -2.64 13.40
CA GLY A 26 2.31 -3.91 13.78
C GLY A 26 1.33 -5.00 14.25
N CYS A 27 0.12 -4.64 14.65
CA CYS A 27 -0.96 -5.55 15.03
C CYS A 27 -1.86 -5.94 13.85
N CYS A 28 -1.55 -5.51 12.63
CA CYS A 28 -2.40 -5.64 11.44
C CYS A 28 -3.75 -4.92 11.58
N GLU A 29 -3.80 -3.88 12.39
CA GLU A 29 -4.95 -2.99 12.54
C GLU A 29 -4.75 -1.71 11.70
N PRO A 30 -5.82 -1.04 11.25
CA PRO A 30 -5.70 0.21 10.51
C PRO A 30 -4.92 1.25 11.32
N HIS A 31 -3.92 1.86 10.69
CA HIS A 31 -2.98 2.74 11.36
C HIS A 31 -3.68 4.00 11.88
N ALA A 32 -3.71 4.21 13.21
CA ALA A 32 -4.54 5.26 13.83
C ALA A 32 -4.22 6.70 13.40
N GLN A 33 -3.00 6.96 12.92
CA GLN A 33 -2.57 8.28 12.41
C GLN A 33 -2.53 8.38 10.89
N LEU A 34 -2.54 7.23 10.20
CA LEU A 34 -2.42 7.14 8.75
C LEU A 34 -3.57 6.27 8.24
N ASP A 35 -4.79 6.59 8.67
CA ASP A 35 -6.01 5.83 8.37
C ASP A 35 -6.58 6.12 6.97
N GLY A 36 -5.83 6.88 6.17
CA GLY A 36 -6.20 7.26 4.81
C GLY A 36 -6.34 6.09 3.84
N GLU A 37 -7.17 6.28 2.81
CA GLU A 37 -7.26 5.41 1.65
C GLU A 37 -6.43 6.00 0.49
N TYR A 38 -5.46 5.23 0.00
CA TYR A 38 -4.55 5.61 -1.08
C TYR A 38 -4.94 4.94 -2.39
N GLN A 39 -4.67 5.58 -3.51
CA GLN A 39 -4.92 5.02 -4.85
C GLN A 39 -3.79 4.09 -5.31
N SER A 40 -2.62 4.18 -4.67
CA SER A 40 -1.42 3.40 -4.98
C SER A 40 -0.70 2.98 -3.70
N ILE A 41 0.05 1.88 -3.78
CA ILE A 41 0.98 1.48 -2.71
C ILE A 41 2.07 2.53 -2.52
N ASP A 42 2.54 3.15 -3.60
CA ASP A 42 3.61 4.15 -3.56
C ASP A 42 3.21 5.39 -2.74
N ASP A 43 2.02 5.95 -3.01
CA ASP A 43 1.43 7.05 -2.21
C ASP A 43 1.33 6.68 -0.72
N ALA A 44 0.82 5.48 -0.41
CA ALA A 44 0.70 5.00 0.96
C ALA A 44 2.07 4.92 1.66
N ILE A 45 3.07 4.35 0.98
CA ILE A 45 4.41 4.21 1.54
C ILE A 45 5.12 5.56 1.68
N ALA A 46 4.94 6.48 0.73
CA ALA A 46 5.51 7.81 0.77
C ALA A 46 5.01 8.59 2.00
N GLU A 47 3.69 8.57 2.25
CA GLU A 47 3.11 9.22 3.43
C GLU A 47 3.56 8.56 4.73
N ALA A 48 3.65 7.23 4.75
CA ALA A 48 4.18 6.50 5.90
C ALA A 48 5.64 6.84 6.20
N ILE A 49 6.48 7.03 5.18
CA ILE A 49 7.87 7.47 5.35
C ILE A 49 7.92 8.90 5.89
N ASP A 50 7.14 9.81 5.33
CA ASP A 50 7.08 11.21 5.80
C ASP A 50 6.67 11.28 7.28
N TRP A 51 5.65 10.52 7.66
CA TRP A 51 5.21 10.39 9.05
C TRP A 51 6.31 9.84 9.98
N LEU A 52 7.02 8.79 9.56
CA LEU A 52 8.15 8.24 10.32
C LEU A 52 9.29 9.26 10.46
N LEU A 53 9.60 10.03 9.42
CA LEU A 53 10.66 11.04 9.46
C LEU A 53 10.26 12.27 10.30
N ALA A 54 8.98 12.62 10.31
CA ALA A 54 8.43 13.70 11.14
C ALA A 54 8.37 13.30 12.62
N SER A 55 8.31 12.00 12.94
CA SER A 55 8.38 11.49 14.31
C SER A 55 9.79 11.66 14.89
N THR A 56 10.02 12.77 15.60
CA THR A 56 11.34 13.22 16.07
C THR A 56 11.99 12.33 17.16
N GLY A 57 11.36 11.25 17.63
CA GLY A 57 11.71 10.69 18.94
C GLY A 57 11.59 9.19 19.22
N GLY A 58 11.29 8.31 18.27
CA GLY A 58 11.31 6.88 18.58
C GLY A 58 10.61 5.93 17.61
N ASP A 59 9.73 6.45 16.78
CA ASP A 59 8.85 5.61 15.94
C ASP A 59 9.48 5.19 14.62
N ALA A 60 10.76 5.51 14.37
CA ALA A 60 11.49 5.02 13.19
C ALA A 60 11.57 3.48 13.10
N THR A 61 11.18 2.78 14.17
CA THR A 61 11.05 1.31 14.24
C THR A 61 9.60 0.81 14.08
N SER A 62 8.64 1.72 13.90
CA SER A 62 7.24 1.37 13.71
C SER A 62 7.08 0.50 12.46
N SER A 63 6.50 -0.67 12.68
CA SER A 63 6.22 -1.64 11.64
C SER A 63 4.96 -1.22 10.91
N ILE A 64 5.09 -0.84 9.65
CA ILE A 64 3.97 -0.40 8.82
C ILE A 64 3.75 -1.41 7.70
N GLY A 65 2.52 -1.89 7.61
CA GLY A 65 2.06 -2.78 6.55
C GLY A 65 1.10 -2.06 5.62
N VAL A 66 0.71 -2.74 4.54
CA VAL A 66 -0.23 -2.21 3.55
C VAL A 66 -1.28 -3.26 3.25
N GLU A 67 -2.53 -2.85 3.25
CA GLU A 67 -3.65 -3.66 2.76
C GLU A 67 -4.27 -3.04 1.51
N VAL A 68 -4.87 -3.89 0.69
CA VAL A 68 -5.64 -3.49 -0.48
C VAL A 68 -7.10 -3.86 -0.31
N CYS A 69 -7.99 -2.92 -0.61
CA CYS A 69 -9.41 -3.15 -0.78
C CYS A 69 -9.64 -3.85 -2.12
N THR A 70 -10.15 -5.07 -2.06
CA THR A 70 -10.56 -5.84 -3.23
C THR A 70 -11.90 -5.32 -3.76
N GLY A 71 -12.21 -5.62 -5.03
CA GLY A 71 -13.50 -5.22 -5.64
C GLY A 71 -14.75 -5.76 -4.94
N ASN A 72 -14.60 -6.70 -4.00
CA ASN A 72 -15.68 -7.24 -3.18
C ASN A 72 -15.85 -6.49 -1.84
N GLY A 73 -15.06 -5.45 -1.57
CA GLY A 73 -15.09 -4.68 -0.33
C GLY A 73 -14.26 -5.27 0.83
N ASP A 74 -13.56 -6.39 0.58
CA ASP A 74 -12.70 -7.05 1.56
C ASP A 74 -11.27 -6.50 1.52
N TRP A 75 -10.62 -6.41 2.67
CA TRP A 75 -9.23 -5.94 2.81
C TRP A 75 -8.27 -7.12 2.86
N ARG A 76 -7.24 -7.09 2.02
CA ARG A 76 -6.20 -8.13 1.99
C ARG A 76 -4.83 -7.52 2.21
N THR A 77 -4.04 -8.14 3.08
CA THR A 77 -2.67 -7.71 3.34
C THR A 77 -1.79 -7.93 2.10
N CYS A 78 -1.29 -6.83 1.53
CA CYS A 78 -0.32 -6.83 0.43
C CYS A 78 1.11 -6.88 0.95
N ARG A 79 1.37 -6.19 2.07
CA ARG A 79 2.68 -6.07 2.70
C ARG A 79 2.47 -6.22 4.20
N LEU A 80 3.11 -7.23 4.79
CA LEU A 80 3.08 -7.41 6.24
C LEU A 80 3.73 -6.20 6.93
N PRO A 81 3.31 -5.87 8.17
CA PRO A 81 3.95 -4.81 8.93
C PRO A 81 5.43 -5.08 9.09
N MET A 82 6.25 -4.15 8.57
CA MET A 82 7.69 -4.18 8.74
C MET A 82 8.25 -2.77 8.76
N PRO A 83 9.43 -2.55 9.38
CA PRO A 83 10.08 -1.25 9.37
C PRO A 83 10.26 -0.75 7.93
N LEU A 84 9.83 0.48 7.65
CA LEU A 84 10.05 1.12 6.34
C LEU A 84 11.47 1.67 6.20
N LEU A 85 11.98 2.20 7.31
CA LEU A 85 13.32 2.74 7.40
C LEU A 85 14.23 1.64 7.90
N CYS A 86 15.25 1.29 7.11
CA CYS A 86 16.34 0.48 7.64
C CYS A 86 16.99 1.27 8.78
N SER A 87 17.00 0.72 9.99
CA SER A 87 17.87 1.21 11.04
C SER A 87 19.30 1.02 10.54
N LEU A 88 19.92 2.07 10.03
CA LEU A 88 21.34 2.13 9.75
C LEU A 88 22.08 2.14 11.10
N SER A 89 21.92 1.08 11.89
CA SER A 89 22.73 0.84 13.07
C SER A 89 24.14 0.63 12.55
N GLY A 90 25.02 1.57 12.90
CA GLY A 90 26.30 1.76 12.26
C GLY A 90 27.08 0.45 12.14
N GLY A 91 27.59 0.21 10.93
CA GLY A 91 28.80 -0.58 10.76
C GLY A 91 29.99 0.17 11.36
N ALA A 92 29.99 0.39 12.67
CA ALA A 92 31.18 0.73 13.41
C ALA A 92 31.90 -0.59 13.70
N GLU A 93 32.88 -0.87 12.84
CA GLU A 93 34.18 -1.46 13.15
C GLU A 93 34.18 -2.83 13.86
N SER A 94 34.70 -3.84 13.16
CA SER A 94 35.26 -5.05 13.78
C SER A 94 36.58 -5.43 13.10
N PRO A 95 37.49 -6.08 13.86
CA PRO A 95 38.89 -5.67 14.05
C PRO A 95 39.87 -6.02 12.92
#